data_AF-A0A6L3JZP8-F1
#
_entry.id   AF-A0A6L3JZP8-F1
#
_cell.length_a   1.000
_cell.length_b   1.000
_cell.length_c   1.000
_cell.angle_alpha   90.00
_cell.angle_beta   90.00
_cell.angle_gamma   90.00
#
_symmetry.space_group_name_H-M   'P 1'
#
loop_
_entity.id
_entity.type
_entity.pdbx_description
1 polymer ?
#
loop_
_entity_poly.entity_id
_entity_poly.type
_entity_poly.pdbx_seq_one_letter_code
_entity_poly.pdbx_strand_id
1 'polypeptide(L)'
;MEIQFVIVRSENAEYLCHNVNGTYVDVSDPSTEFVSGEDEFRLVEPDSSLTRKEYEFRGERFYLMPQFYGNGWLALTLQSVEDEAEYIVLSVNLESMDALDLPDRTFIDVNHYPDAMEFLETNNLATYSGYKRRSGFVEYPMAVLNLPLLYQHAPQIFQEANIECF
;
A
#
# COMPACT_ATOMS: atom_id res chain seq x y z
N MET A 1 11.29 -4.29 17.66
CA MET A 1 10.04 -4.98 18.03
C MET A 1 9.36 -5.29 16.71
N GLU A 2 8.99 -6.55 16.47
CA GLU A 2 8.35 -6.94 15.21
C GLU A 2 6.87 -6.61 15.31
N ILE A 3 6.35 -5.83 14.37
CA ILE A 3 4.95 -5.41 14.38
C ILE A 3 4.13 -6.53 13.75
N GLN A 4 3.17 -7.05 14.50
CA GLN A 4 2.26 -8.06 13.95
C GLN A 4 1.14 -7.37 13.17
N PHE A 5 1.32 -7.25 11.85
CA PHE A 5 0.26 -6.83 10.94
C PHE A 5 -0.77 -7.95 10.77
N VAL A 6 -2.04 -7.57 10.71
CA VAL A 6 -3.17 -8.45 10.45
C VAL A 6 -4.19 -7.73 9.57
N ILE A 7 -4.92 -8.49 8.74
CA ILE A 7 -6.05 -7.93 8.02
C ILE A 7 -7.30 -8.16 8.86
N VAL A 8 -7.96 -7.08 9.26
CA VAL A 8 -9.27 -7.12 9.90
C VAL A 8 -10.33 -6.91 8.83
N ARG A 9 -11.31 -7.81 8.76
CA ARG A 9 -12.53 -7.59 7.99
C ARG A 9 -13.68 -7.33 8.94
N SER A 10 -14.25 -6.14 8.85
CA SER A 10 -15.44 -5.73 9.58
C SER A 10 -16.49 -5.25 8.57
N GLU A 11 -17.74 -5.63 8.79
CA GLU A 11 -18.84 -5.46 7.84
C GLU A 11 -18.47 -5.94 6.42
N ASN A 12 -18.16 -5.02 5.50
CA ASN A 12 -17.78 -5.28 4.12
C ASN A 12 -16.47 -4.58 3.71
N ALA A 13 -15.66 -4.14 4.68
CA ALA A 13 -14.39 -3.47 4.45
C ALA A 13 -13.23 -4.26 5.08
N GLU A 14 -12.06 -4.11 4.48
CA GLU A 14 -10.81 -4.68 5.01
C GLU A 14 -9.89 -3.55 5.45
N TYR A 15 -9.23 -3.78 6.58
CA TYR A 15 -8.33 -2.84 7.24
C TYR A 15 -7.02 -3.55 7.49
N LEU A 16 -5.90 -2.87 7.25
CA LEU A 16 -4.60 -3.36 7.65
C LEU A 16 -4.35 -2.83 9.05
N CYS A 17 -4.30 -3.71 10.03
CA CYS A 17 -4.17 -3.34 11.42
C CYS A 17 -2.87 -3.88 12.01
N HIS A 18 -2.42 -3.29 13.12
CA HIS A 18 -1.47 -3.93 14.02
C HIS A 18 -2.16 -4.31 15.34
N ASN A 19 -1.73 -5.40 15.96
CA ASN A 19 -2.30 -5.88 17.22
C ASN A 19 -1.57 -5.28 18.43
N VAL A 20 -2.33 -4.64 19.32
CA VAL A 20 -1.88 -4.13 20.62
C VAL A 20 -2.75 -4.76 21.70
N ASN A 21 -2.27 -5.84 22.32
CA ASN A 21 -2.91 -6.51 23.47
C ASN A 21 -4.39 -6.91 23.26
N GLY A 22 -4.77 -7.29 22.03
CA GLY A 22 -6.15 -7.70 21.70
C GLY A 22 -7.02 -6.59 21.11
N THR A 23 -6.47 -5.37 20.99
CA THR A 23 -7.01 -4.27 20.19
C THR A 23 -6.27 -4.21 18.86
N TYR A 24 -7.01 -4.19 17.76
CA TYR A 24 -6.47 -4.08 16.41
C TYR A 24 -6.66 -2.65 15.91
N VAL A 25 -5.57 -1.93 15.72
CA VAL A 25 -5.58 -0.50 15.32
C VAL A 25 -5.22 -0.41 13.84
N ASP A 26 -6.04 0.27 13.04
CA ASP A 26 -5.73 0.54 11.63
C ASP A 26 -4.47 1.39 11.51
N VAL A 27 -3.54 0.94 10.68
CA VAL A 27 -2.21 1.54 10.48
C VAL A 27 -2.28 2.86 9.71
N SER A 28 -3.37 3.11 8.98
CA SER A 28 -3.59 4.34 8.23
C SER A 28 -4.46 5.38 8.93
N ASP A 29 -5.28 4.92 9.87
CA ASP A 29 -6.14 5.76 10.70
C ASP A 29 -6.21 5.19 12.12
N PRO A 30 -5.32 5.63 13.03
CA PRO A 30 -5.30 5.13 14.40
C PRO A 30 -6.57 5.40 15.21
N SER A 31 -7.51 6.20 14.70
CA SER A 31 -8.83 6.38 15.33
C SER A 31 -9.81 5.23 15.02
N THR A 32 -9.46 4.37 14.06
CA THR A 32 -10.19 3.16 13.72
C THR A 32 -9.55 1.97 14.45
N GLU A 33 -10.27 1.43 15.44
CA GLU A 33 -9.85 0.30 16.25
C GLU A 33 -10.93 -0.79 16.33
N PHE A 34 -10.50 -2.04 16.55
CA PHE A 34 -11.37 -3.20 16.74
C PHE A 34 -10.94 -3.99 17.98
N VAL A 35 -11.86 -4.19 18.91
CA VAL A 35 -11.59 -4.80 20.21
C VAL A 35 -12.17 -6.21 20.27
N SER A 36 -11.30 -7.17 20.57
CA SER A 36 -11.67 -8.59 20.68
C SER A 36 -12.74 -8.81 21.76
N GLY A 37 -13.91 -9.32 21.37
CA GLY A 37 -15.02 -9.61 22.29
C GLY A 37 -15.99 -8.45 22.50
N GLU A 38 -15.70 -7.27 21.94
CA GLU A 38 -16.60 -6.12 21.92
C GLU A 38 -17.15 -5.87 20.51
N ASP A 39 -16.29 -5.90 19.49
CA ASP A 39 -16.65 -5.65 18.09
C ASP A 39 -16.86 -6.94 17.27
N GLU A 40 -17.76 -6.86 16.28
CA GLU A 40 -17.98 -7.92 15.30
C GLU A 40 -17.01 -7.77 14.10
N PHE A 41 -15.93 -8.54 14.11
CA PHE A 41 -14.97 -8.61 13.00
C PHE A 41 -14.39 -10.01 12.85
N ARG A 42 -13.62 -10.22 11.78
CA ARG A 42 -12.81 -11.43 11.60
C ARG A 42 -11.41 -11.08 11.13
N LEU A 43 -10.44 -11.88 11.56
CA LEU A 43 -9.10 -11.83 11.01
C LEU A 43 -9.07 -12.58 9.68
N VAL A 44 -8.37 -12.01 8.70
CA VAL A 44 -8.16 -12.58 7.37
C VAL A 44 -6.70 -12.97 7.24
N GLU A 45 -6.46 -14.25 6.95
CA GLU A 45 -5.12 -14.75 6.63
C GLU A 45 -4.67 -14.22 5.27
N PRO A 46 -3.42 -13.74 5.13
CA PRO A 46 -2.89 -13.29 3.84
C PRO A 46 -2.95 -14.39 2.77
N ASP A 47 -3.44 -14.05 1.58
CA ASP A 47 -3.39 -14.96 0.44
C ASP A 47 -1.97 -14.98 -0.16
N SER A 48 -1.21 -16.02 0.18
CA SER A 48 0.16 -16.20 -0.32
C SER A 48 0.28 -16.23 -1.84
N SER A 49 -0.80 -16.54 -2.58
CA SER A 49 -0.76 -16.55 -4.04
C SER A 49 -0.56 -15.15 -4.63
N LEU A 50 -0.91 -14.09 -3.87
CA LEU A 50 -0.74 -12.71 -4.31
C LEU A 50 0.73 -12.28 -4.39
N THR A 51 1.63 -12.89 -3.62
CA THR A 51 3.07 -12.62 -3.69
C THR A 51 3.69 -12.93 -5.06
N ARG A 52 3.05 -13.81 -5.84
CA ARG A 52 3.45 -14.16 -7.21
C ARG A 52 2.32 -13.94 -8.21
N LYS A 53 1.37 -13.05 -7.91
CA LYS A 53 0.35 -12.64 -8.88
C LYS A 53 1.01 -11.81 -9.97
N GLU A 54 0.92 -12.31 -11.20
CA GLU A 54 1.37 -11.60 -12.39
C GLU A 54 0.33 -10.55 -12.80
N TYR A 55 0.82 -9.35 -13.08
CA TYR A 55 0.05 -8.24 -13.61
C TYR A 55 0.59 -7.87 -14.99
N GLU A 56 -0.31 -7.64 -15.93
CA GLU A 56 0.06 -7.09 -17.23
C GLU A 56 0.15 -5.56 -17.14
N PHE A 57 1.27 -4.99 -17.56
CA PHE A 57 1.45 -3.56 -17.70
C PHE A 57 2.22 -3.27 -18.99
N ARG A 58 1.59 -2.51 -19.90
CA ARG A 58 2.17 -2.14 -21.21
C ARG A 58 2.66 -3.33 -22.07
N GLY A 59 1.98 -4.47 -21.95
CA GLY A 59 2.28 -5.68 -22.74
C GLY A 59 3.34 -6.60 -22.13
N GLU A 60 3.87 -6.26 -20.95
CA GLU A 60 4.83 -7.06 -20.20
C GLU A 60 4.24 -7.51 -18.86
N ARG A 61 4.84 -8.53 -18.24
CA ARG A 61 4.34 -9.15 -17.01
C ARG A 61 5.22 -8.77 -15.82
N PHE A 62 4.58 -8.36 -14.75
CA PHE A 62 5.24 -7.89 -13.53
C PHE A 62 4.63 -8.50 -12.27
N TYR A 63 5.44 -8.63 -11.23
CA TYR A 63 4.96 -8.75 -9.86
C TYR A 63 4.84 -7.36 -9.24
N LEU A 64 3.74 -7.10 -8.53
CA LEU A 64 3.66 -5.92 -7.68
C LEU A 64 4.55 -6.13 -6.46
N MET A 65 5.50 -5.22 -6.24
CA MET A 65 6.42 -5.26 -5.12
C MET A 65 6.39 -3.90 -4.42
N PRO A 66 5.49 -3.67 -3.45
CA PRO A 66 5.52 -2.44 -2.65
C PRO A 66 6.87 -2.29 -1.95
N GLN A 67 7.36 -1.06 -1.87
CA GLN A 67 8.59 -0.67 -1.17
C GLN A 67 8.33 0.62 -0.38
N PHE A 68 9.34 1.09 0.35
CA PHE A 68 9.30 2.36 1.05
C PHE A 68 10.36 3.32 0.51
N TYR A 69 9.97 4.58 0.31
CA TYR A 69 10.94 5.65 0.19
C TYR A 69 11.67 5.84 1.53
N GLY A 70 12.86 6.46 1.50
CA GLY A 70 13.68 6.64 2.70
C GLY A 70 13.03 7.43 3.85
N ASN A 71 11.95 8.18 3.56
CA ASN A 71 11.14 8.90 4.54
C ASN A 71 9.84 8.15 4.90
N GLY A 72 9.74 6.84 4.67
CA GLY A 72 8.61 6.00 5.10
C GLY A 72 7.33 6.06 4.26
N TRP A 73 7.30 6.83 3.17
CA TRP A 73 6.16 6.84 2.25
C TRP A 73 6.18 5.61 1.34
N LEU A 74 5.01 5.06 1.02
CA LEU A 74 4.92 3.85 0.19
C LEU A 74 5.27 4.16 -1.28
N ALA A 75 6.18 3.35 -1.80
CA ALA A 75 6.54 3.28 -3.21
C ALA A 75 5.85 2.07 -3.86
N LEU A 76 5.11 2.32 -4.95
CA LEU A 76 4.49 1.26 -5.74
C LEU A 76 5.44 0.87 -6.86
N THR A 77 6.05 -0.31 -6.75
CA THR A 77 6.99 -0.81 -7.77
C THR A 77 6.46 -2.07 -8.45
N LEU A 78 6.79 -2.22 -9.73
CA LEU A 78 6.57 -3.41 -10.52
C LEU A 78 7.93 -4.03 -10.83
N GLN A 79 8.10 -5.30 -10.46
CA GLN A 79 9.31 -6.07 -10.74
C GLN A 79 9.05 -6.99 -11.93
N SER A 80 9.94 -6.96 -12.93
CA SER A 80 9.79 -7.81 -14.13
C SER A 80 9.77 -9.29 -13.75
N VAL A 81 8.80 -10.04 -14.30
CA VAL A 81 8.73 -11.51 -14.14
C VAL A 81 9.86 -12.21 -14.90
N GLU A 82 10.39 -11.59 -15.96
CA GLU A 82 11.39 -12.22 -16.85
C GLU A 82 12.82 -12.07 -16.35
N ASP A 83 13.21 -10.87 -15.87
CA ASP A 83 14.58 -10.55 -15.45
C ASP A 83 14.71 -10.48 -13.91
N GLU A 84 13.62 -10.20 -13.17
CA GLU A 84 13.61 -9.89 -11.73
C GLU A 84 14.54 -8.73 -11.29
N ALA A 85 15.41 -8.20 -12.15
CA ALA A 85 16.31 -7.08 -11.89
C ALA A 85 15.76 -5.72 -12.32
N GLU A 86 14.83 -5.69 -13.27
CA GLU A 86 14.19 -4.45 -13.73
C GLU A 86 13.00 -4.07 -12.83
N TYR A 87 12.99 -2.81 -12.39
CA TYR A 87 11.93 -2.22 -11.58
C TYR A 87 11.36 -0.98 -12.24
N ILE A 88 10.04 -0.95 -12.38
CA ILE A 88 9.27 0.25 -12.68
C ILE A 88 8.75 0.81 -11.36
N VAL A 89 8.93 2.11 -11.13
CA VAL A 89 8.33 2.80 -9.97
C VAL A 89 7.14 3.62 -10.47
N LEU A 90 5.94 3.19 -10.12
CA LEU A 90 4.68 3.83 -10.53
C LEU A 90 4.34 5.06 -9.69
N SER A 91 4.92 5.18 -8.49
CA SER A 91 4.73 6.31 -7.60
C SER A 91 5.89 7.32 -7.68
N VAL A 92 5.65 8.51 -7.16
CA VAL A 92 6.68 9.53 -6.94
C VAL A 92 6.57 10.06 -5.52
N ASN A 93 7.70 10.19 -4.85
CA ASN A 93 7.76 10.85 -3.55
C ASN A 93 7.88 12.36 -3.75
N LEU A 94 6.84 13.11 -3.39
CA LEU A 94 6.93 14.58 -3.31
C LEU A 94 6.74 15.08 -1.86
N GLU A 95 6.86 14.17 -0.90
CA GLU A 95 6.84 14.48 0.53
C GLU A 95 8.26 14.66 1.03
N SER A 96 8.48 15.71 1.82
CA SER A 96 9.80 15.99 2.41
C SER A 96 9.91 15.55 3.87
N MET A 97 8.77 15.34 4.54
CA MET A 97 8.72 14.88 5.92
C MET A 97 8.65 13.36 5.96
N ASP A 98 9.14 12.80 7.07
CA ASP A 98 8.93 11.40 7.37
C ASP A 98 7.43 11.11 7.51
N ALA A 99 7.02 9.97 6.96
CA ALA A 99 5.69 9.44 7.18
C ALA A 99 5.50 9.17 8.68
N LEU A 100 4.35 9.61 9.17
CA LEU A 100 3.82 9.18 10.45
C LEU A 100 3.01 7.92 10.18
N ASP A 101 3.29 6.85 10.92
CA ASP A 101 2.68 5.53 10.75
C ASP A 101 2.80 5.02 9.31
N LEU A 102 1.72 4.44 8.76
CA LEU A 102 1.66 3.98 7.38
C LEU A 102 0.59 4.74 6.59
N PRO A 103 0.97 5.79 5.84
CA PRO A 103 0.03 6.54 5.03
C PRO A 103 -0.66 5.66 3.98
N ASP A 104 -1.97 5.80 3.88
CA ASP A 104 -2.81 5.19 2.84
C ASP A 104 -2.76 5.95 1.50
N ARG A 105 -1.75 6.79 1.27
CA ARG A 105 -1.73 7.65 0.09
C ARG A 105 -0.35 7.87 -0.47
N THR A 106 -0.29 7.99 -1.79
CA THR A 106 0.95 8.31 -2.50
C THR A 106 0.63 9.06 -3.80
N PHE A 107 1.63 9.70 -4.39
CA PHE A 107 1.50 10.37 -5.69
C PHE A 107 1.92 9.42 -6.80
N ILE A 108 1.21 9.41 -7.91
CA ILE A 108 1.46 8.50 -9.04
C ILE A 108 2.19 9.24 -10.15
N ASP A 109 3.27 8.64 -10.66
CA ASP A 109 4.10 9.18 -11.73
C ASP A 109 3.47 8.96 -13.11
N VAL A 110 2.36 9.66 -13.34
CA VAL A 110 1.67 9.67 -14.64
C VAL A 110 2.44 10.42 -15.73
N ASN A 111 3.57 11.05 -15.39
CA ASN A 111 4.40 11.73 -16.36
C ASN A 111 5.36 10.76 -17.07
N HIS A 112 5.97 9.84 -16.32
CA HIS A 112 6.74 8.74 -16.91
C HIS A 112 5.85 7.58 -17.34
N TYR A 113 4.75 7.34 -16.61
CA TYR A 113 3.84 6.22 -16.85
C TYR A 113 2.38 6.71 -16.90
N PRO A 114 1.92 7.27 -18.04
CA PRO A 114 0.57 7.81 -18.18
C PRO A 114 -0.55 6.85 -17.79
N ASP A 115 -0.35 5.55 -18.00
CA ASP A 115 -1.32 4.49 -17.74
C ASP A 115 -1.28 3.98 -16.28
N ALA A 116 -0.40 4.51 -15.43
CA ALA A 116 -0.18 3.99 -14.08
C ALA A 116 -1.42 4.10 -13.18
N MET A 117 -2.17 5.21 -13.24
CA MET A 117 -3.40 5.32 -12.45
C MET A 117 -4.47 4.33 -12.91
N GLU A 118 -4.68 4.20 -14.22
CA GLU A 118 -5.67 3.25 -14.77
C GLU A 118 -5.33 1.82 -14.40
N PHE A 119 -4.04 1.46 -14.46
CA PHE A 119 -3.53 0.17 -14.00
C PHE A 119 -3.88 -0.09 -12.52
N LEU A 120 -3.63 0.89 -11.64
CA LEU A 120 -3.89 0.76 -10.20
C LEU A 120 -5.38 0.60 -9.89
N GLU A 121 -6.24 1.39 -10.54
CA GLU A 121 -7.71 1.33 -10.33
C GLU A 121 -8.30 0.04 -10.87
N THR A 122 -7.91 -0.37 -12.08
CA THR A 122 -8.41 -1.61 -12.71
C THR A 122 -8.08 -2.86 -11.88
N ASN A 123 -6.95 -2.82 -11.18
CA ASN A 123 -6.50 -3.91 -10.32
C ASN A 123 -6.92 -3.77 -8.85
N ASN A 124 -7.71 -2.74 -8.50
CA ASN A 124 -8.16 -2.41 -7.14
C ASN A 124 -7.01 -2.18 -6.14
N LEU A 125 -5.83 -1.79 -6.64
CA LEU A 125 -4.64 -1.52 -5.83
C LEU A 125 -4.69 -0.13 -5.20
N ALA A 126 -5.33 0.82 -5.88
CA ALA A 126 -5.56 2.17 -5.38
C ALA A 126 -6.78 2.80 -6.07
N THR A 127 -7.28 3.89 -5.52
CA THR A 127 -8.36 4.72 -6.10
C THR A 127 -7.88 6.16 -6.22
N TYR A 128 -8.23 6.87 -7.29
CA TYR A 128 -7.92 8.30 -7.39
C TYR A 128 -8.59 9.10 -6.27
N SER A 129 -7.82 9.89 -5.54
CA SER A 129 -8.34 10.70 -4.41
C SER A 129 -9.14 11.93 -4.84
N GLY A 130 -9.17 12.28 -6.13
CA GLY A 130 -9.69 13.56 -6.60
C GLY A 130 -8.67 14.71 -6.53
N TYR A 131 -7.52 14.51 -5.89
CA TYR A 131 -6.49 15.53 -5.68
C TYR A 131 -5.27 15.31 -6.58
N LYS A 132 -4.68 16.42 -7.05
CA LYS A 132 -3.39 16.45 -7.73
C LYS A 132 -2.47 17.48 -7.09
N ARG A 133 -1.18 17.18 -7.03
CA ARG A 133 -0.14 18.13 -6.63
C ARG A 133 0.74 18.48 -7.81
N ARG A 134 0.97 19.77 -8.02
CA ARG A 134 1.94 20.26 -9.00
C ARG A 134 3.34 20.27 -8.41
N SER A 135 4.30 19.73 -9.13
CA SER A 135 5.74 19.91 -8.86
C SER A 135 6.43 20.33 -10.17
N GLY A 136 6.99 21.54 -10.17
CA GLY A 136 7.46 22.19 -11.40
C GLY A 136 6.33 22.39 -12.41
N PHE A 137 6.47 21.79 -13.60
CA PHE A 137 5.49 21.85 -14.69
C PHE A 137 4.59 20.61 -14.79
N VAL A 138 4.73 19.68 -13.86
CA VAL A 138 4.04 18.38 -13.89
C VAL A 138 3.03 18.30 -12.76
N GLU A 139 1.88 17.68 -13.02
CA GLU A 139 0.84 17.41 -12.04
C GLU A 139 0.74 15.91 -11.77
N TYR A 140 0.85 15.53 -10.50
CA TYR A 140 0.81 14.15 -10.05
C TYR A 140 -0.50 13.89 -9.30
N PRO A 141 -1.34 12.94 -9.73
CA PRO A 141 -2.53 12.55 -8.98
C PRO A 141 -2.12 11.81 -7.72
N MET A 142 -2.83 12.11 -6.63
CA MET A 142 -2.72 11.35 -5.39
C MET A 142 -3.73 10.20 -5.42
N ALA A 143 -3.28 9.01 -5.07
CA ALA A 143 -4.10 7.82 -4.95
C ALA A 143 -4.28 7.45 -3.48
N VAL A 144 -5.47 6.96 -3.12
CA VAL A 144 -5.75 6.27 -1.86
C VAL A 144 -5.49 4.79 -2.08
N LEU A 145 -4.65 4.19 -1.25
CA LEU A 145 -4.07 2.88 -1.40
C LEU A 145 -4.92 1.81 -0.73
N ASN A 146 -5.06 0.66 -1.37
CA ASN A 146 -5.65 -0.52 -0.75
C ASN A 146 -4.58 -1.25 0.08
N LEU A 147 -4.26 -0.73 1.26
CA LEU A 147 -3.21 -1.27 2.13
C LEU A 147 -3.37 -2.77 2.45
N PRO A 148 -4.57 -3.31 2.77
CA PRO A 148 -4.74 -4.75 2.96
C PRO A 148 -4.32 -5.58 1.74
N LEU A 149 -4.64 -5.12 0.52
CA LEU A 149 -4.27 -5.83 -0.69
C LEU A 149 -2.78 -5.68 -0.99
N LEU A 150 -2.21 -4.48 -0.83
CA LEU A 150 -0.79 -4.21 -1.02
C LEU A 150 0.08 -5.01 -0.05
N TYR A 151 -0.34 -5.10 1.20
CA TYR A 151 0.34 -5.91 2.23
C TYR A 151 0.49 -7.36 1.78
N GLN A 152 -0.53 -7.96 1.19
CA GLN A 152 -0.50 -9.36 0.74
C GLN A 152 0.50 -9.63 -0.40
N HIS A 153 0.91 -8.60 -1.13
CA HIS A 153 1.93 -8.74 -2.17
C HIS A 153 3.35 -8.86 -1.62
N ALA A 154 3.64 -8.17 -0.50
CA ALA A 154 4.96 -8.22 0.12
C ALA A 154 4.88 -8.02 1.65
N PRO A 155 4.32 -8.97 2.42
CA PRO A 155 4.13 -8.82 3.87
C PRO A 155 5.42 -8.48 4.63
N GLN A 156 6.54 -9.02 4.15
CA GLN A 156 7.87 -8.81 4.74
C GLN A 156 8.34 -7.36 4.66
N ILE A 157 7.96 -6.63 3.61
CA ILE A 157 8.42 -5.25 3.39
C ILE A 157 7.72 -4.29 4.35
N PHE A 158 6.49 -4.61 4.78
CA PHE A 158 5.74 -3.77 5.70
C PHE A 158 6.35 -3.70 7.11
N GLN A 159 7.29 -4.58 7.45
CA GLN A 159 8.10 -4.45 8.67
C GLN A 159 9.07 -3.25 8.63
N GLU A 160 9.32 -2.68 7.45
CA GLU A 160 10.12 -1.47 7.26
C GLU A 160 9.30 -0.18 7.46
N ALA A 161 7.98 -0.29 7.63
CA ALA A 161 7.10 0.86 7.87
C ALA A 161 7.47 1.58 9.17
N ASN A 162 7.41 2.92 9.15
CA ASN A 162 7.77 3.76 10.29
C ASN A 162 6.60 3.92 11.27
N ILE A 163 6.19 2.82 11.89
CA ILE A 163 5.06 2.81 12.85
C ILE A 163 5.60 2.95 14.28
N GLU A 164 5.16 3.99 14.98
CA GLU A 164 5.47 4.16 16.41
C GLU A 164 4.61 3.21 17.25
N CYS A 165 5.24 2.25 17.94
CA CYS A 165 4.55 1.43 18.92
C CYS A 165 4.58 2.14 20.28
N PHE A 166 3.42 2.64 20.73
CA PHE A 166 3.24 3.25 22.06
C PHE A 166 3.17 2.20 23.18
#